data_AF-A0A7X2ZC99-F1
#
_entry.id   AF-A0A7X2ZC99-F1
#
_cell.length_a   1.000
_cell.length_b   1.000
_cell.length_c   1.000
_cell.angle_alpha   90.00
_cell.angle_beta   90.00
_cell.angle_gamma   90.00
#
_symmetry.space_group_name_H-M   'P 1'
#
loop_
_entity.id
_entity.type
_entity.pdbx_description
1 polymer ?
#
loop_
_entity_poly.entity_id
_entity_poly.type
_entity_poly.pdbx_seq_one_letter_code
_entity_poly.pdbx_strand_id
1 'polypeptide(L)'
;MSARIPSSPRAQAAPAPALKKSRKRASSFPLTLFFYTVFVLLLFGMLFSCWFFLTKSGSNLRFMMADTLITTQHRHWAKYLIGSEELDRRVNRYWAQFDIYSGVKDEGLVNVGPKASDDVLTPEKPIIEVEDIQGTNFKGKLLIVSDPKALRIAVPGTSGKGEKVSSMVKRLGAKAGVNAGGFVDPEWKGNGFQPTGLVMSGGKIYYNDGNMNTPNHIVGIDKDGRMVAGKYSPNELIKMGVQEAVTFAPKFIVNGVGLIKNQADGWGIAPRTAMAQKADGTIMFAIIDGRQPAHSIGATLYDIQNIFLDHDAVTAANLDGGSSTVLVVDNKIVNKPSSEYGERYLPTAWLVFDGEAENVNIKNIWQGLDPSKIDPSKW
;
A
#
# COMPACT_ATOMS: atom_id res chain seq x y z
N MET A 1 -51.11 49.19 -100.38
CA MET A 1 -49.82 49.23 -101.08
C MET A 1 -49.10 47.91 -100.85
N SER A 2 -48.51 47.41 -101.93
CA SER A 2 -47.81 46.14 -102.09
C SER A 2 -46.58 46.03 -101.20
N ALA A 3 -46.28 44.83 -100.70
CA ALA A 3 -45.07 44.09 -101.09
C ALA A 3 -44.80 42.93 -100.13
N ARG A 4 -44.87 41.71 -100.68
CA ARG A 4 -44.19 40.51 -100.18
C ARG A 4 -42.67 40.63 -100.45
N ILE A 5 -41.92 39.65 -99.89
CA ILE A 5 -40.54 39.17 -100.20
C ILE A 5 -39.62 39.38 -98.98
N PRO A 6 -38.66 38.49 -98.62
CA PRO A 6 -38.56 37.03 -98.77
C PRO A 6 -38.02 36.31 -97.51
N SER A 7 -37.96 34.98 -97.63
CA SER A 7 -37.29 34.00 -96.77
C SER A 7 -35.81 34.28 -96.46
N SER A 8 -35.46 34.12 -95.18
CA SER A 8 -34.15 34.33 -94.57
C SER A 8 -33.08 33.29 -94.96
N PRO A 9 -31.78 33.65 -94.87
CA PRO A 9 -30.68 32.73 -95.07
C PRO A 9 -30.49 31.78 -93.88
N ARG A 10 -30.04 30.57 -94.19
CA ARG A 10 -29.68 29.49 -93.25
C ARG A 10 -28.49 29.92 -92.40
N ALA A 11 -28.73 30.24 -91.12
CA ALA A 11 -27.67 30.55 -90.15
C ALA A 11 -27.02 29.27 -89.61
N GLN A 12 -25.69 29.27 -89.56
CA GLN A 12 -24.85 28.23 -88.97
C GLN A 12 -25.15 28.07 -87.47
N ALA A 13 -25.23 26.83 -87.00
CA ALA A 13 -25.43 26.52 -85.59
C ALA A 13 -24.23 26.98 -84.75
N ALA A 14 -24.48 27.85 -83.77
CA ALA A 14 -23.49 28.23 -82.75
C ALA A 14 -23.19 27.05 -81.81
N PRO A 15 -21.96 26.90 -81.29
CA PRO A 15 -21.62 25.85 -80.35
C PRO A 15 -22.39 26.04 -79.03
N ALA A 16 -22.89 24.94 -78.47
CA ALA A 16 -23.63 24.94 -77.21
C ALA A 16 -22.79 25.56 -76.06
N PRO A 17 -23.40 26.32 -75.12
CA PRO A 17 -22.67 26.90 -74.01
C PRO A 17 -22.11 25.80 -73.11
N ALA A 18 -20.81 25.88 -72.79
CA ALA A 18 -20.17 24.99 -71.84
C ALA A 18 -20.87 25.09 -70.47
N LEU A 19 -21.43 23.96 -70.00
CA LEU A 19 -22.00 23.85 -68.67
C LEU A 19 -20.92 24.19 -67.63
N LYS A 20 -21.08 25.34 -66.94
CA LYS A 20 -20.27 25.66 -65.75
C LYS A 20 -20.45 24.53 -64.74
N LYS A 21 -19.43 23.70 -64.56
CA LYS A 21 -19.38 22.72 -63.45
C LYS A 21 -19.51 23.52 -62.15
N SER A 22 -20.69 23.45 -61.54
CA SER A 22 -20.91 23.88 -60.15
C SER A 22 -19.88 23.17 -59.28
N ARG A 23 -18.88 23.91 -58.78
CA ARG A 23 -17.99 23.42 -57.72
C ARG A 23 -18.88 23.05 -56.54
N LYS A 24 -19.16 21.75 -56.35
CA LYS A 24 -19.80 21.25 -55.12
C LYS A 24 -18.91 21.73 -53.97
N ARG A 25 -19.40 22.70 -53.18
CA ARG A 25 -18.73 23.13 -51.94
C ARG A 25 -18.59 21.85 -51.10
N ALA A 26 -17.36 21.45 -50.82
CA ALA A 26 -17.11 20.35 -49.89
C ALA A 26 -17.87 20.64 -48.60
N SER A 27 -18.68 19.69 -48.11
CA SER A 27 -19.47 19.92 -46.90
C SER A 27 -18.49 20.24 -45.77
N SER A 28 -18.60 21.41 -45.16
CA SER A 28 -17.78 21.79 -43.99
C SER A 28 -18.18 21.01 -42.74
N PHE A 29 -19.23 20.20 -42.80
CA PHE A 29 -19.80 19.45 -41.69
C PHE A 29 -18.79 18.65 -40.84
N PRO A 30 -17.90 17.80 -41.38
CA PRO A 30 -16.90 17.09 -40.57
C PRO A 30 -15.89 18.04 -39.91
N LEU A 31 -15.54 19.15 -40.56
CA LEU A 31 -14.63 20.15 -40.01
C LEU A 31 -15.30 20.97 -38.90
N THR A 32 -16.56 21.37 -39.09
CA THR A 32 -17.39 22.02 -38.07
C THR A 32 -17.61 21.10 -36.87
N LEU A 33 -17.89 19.81 -37.10
CA LEU A 33 -18.03 18.82 -36.03
C LEU A 33 -16.72 18.63 -35.27
N PHE A 34 -15.57 18.60 -35.95
CA PHE A 34 -14.26 18.56 -35.32
C PHE A 34 -14.04 19.77 -34.41
N PHE A 35 -14.23 21.00 -34.92
CA PHE A 35 -14.07 22.21 -34.10
C PHE A 35 -15.06 22.29 -32.94
N TYR A 36 -16.30 21.85 -33.14
CA TYR A 36 -17.30 21.76 -32.07
C TYR A 36 -16.87 20.76 -31.00
N THR A 37 -16.36 19.59 -31.40
CA THR A 37 -15.85 18.56 -30.47
C THR A 37 -14.66 19.09 -29.67
N VAL A 38 -13.70 19.74 -30.34
CA VAL A 38 -12.55 20.37 -29.66
C VAL A 38 -13.02 21.46 -28.69
N PHE A 39 -13.96 22.31 -29.10
CA PHE A 39 -14.52 23.36 -28.23
C PHE A 39 -15.21 22.77 -27.01
N VAL A 40 -16.04 21.73 -27.17
CA VAL A 40 -16.71 21.05 -26.06
C VAL A 40 -15.70 20.41 -25.10
N LEU A 41 -14.65 19.77 -25.62
CA LEU A 41 -13.58 19.20 -24.78
C LEU A 41 -12.81 20.27 -24.02
N LEU A 42 -12.51 21.42 -24.63
CA LEU A 42 -11.87 22.55 -23.97
C LEU A 42 -12.77 23.16 -22.89
N LEU A 43 -14.06 23.35 -23.19
CA LEU A 43 -15.03 23.85 -22.21
C LEU A 43 -15.15 22.89 -21.02
N PHE A 44 -15.27 21.59 -21.29
CA PHE A 44 -15.32 20.58 -20.24
C PHE A 44 -14.02 20.54 -19.42
N GLY A 45 -12.87 20.63 -20.08
CA GLY A 45 -11.56 20.74 -19.42
C GLY A 45 -11.47 21.97 -18.52
N MET A 46 -11.95 23.13 -18.99
CA MET A 46 -11.98 24.37 -18.20
C MET A 46 -12.90 24.24 -16.99
N LEU A 47 -14.12 23.73 -17.18
CA LEU A 47 -15.07 23.51 -16.08
C LEU A 47 -14.51 22.52 -15.06
N PHE A 48 -13.87 21.44 -15.53
CA PHE A 48 -13.19 20.48 -14.67
C PHE A 48 -12.04 21.14 -13.91
N SER A 49 -11.19 21.94 -14.55
CA SER A 49 -10.11 22.66 -13.87
C SER A 49 -10.63 23.64 -12.83
N CYS A 50 -11.68 24.40 -13.14
CA CYS A 50 -12.33 25.29 -12.17
C CYS A 50 -12.84 24.49 -10.97
N TRP A 51 -13.55 23.38 -11.20
CA TRP A 51 -14.01 22.51 -10.12
C TRP A 51 -12.84 21.93 -9.31
N PHE A 52 -11.83 21.36 -9.98
CA PHE A 52 -10.71 20.62 -9.40
C PHE A 52 -9.80 21.50 -8.53
N PHE A 53 -9.58 22.77 -8.92
CA PHE A 53 -8.70 23.68 -8.20
C PHE A 53 -9.42 24.70 -7.31
N LEU A 54 -10.66 25.10 -7.64
CA LEU A 54 -11.34 26.21 -6.95
C LEU A 54 -12.44 25.76 -5.98
N THR A 55 -12.85 24.50 -6.02
CA THR A 55 -13.89 23.98 -5.10
C THR A 55 -13.30 23.12 -4.00
N LYS A 56 -14.04 23.00 -2.88
CA LYS A 56 -13.69 22.13 -1.75
C LYS A 56 -13.69 20.65 -2.16
N SER A 57 -14.70 20.20 -2.91
CA SER A 57 -14.79 18.82 -3.39
C SER A 57 -13.65 18.47 -4.34
N GLY A 58 -13.30 19.37 -5.27
CA GLY A 58 -12.18 19.18 -6.19
C GLY A 58 -10.85 19.12 -5.45
N SER A 59 -10.65 20.03 -4.49
CA SER A 59 -9.44 20.04 -3.64
C SER A 59 -9.32 18.76 -2.81
N ASN A 60 -10.40 18.24 -2.23
CA ASN A 60 -10.39 16.98 -1.50
C ASN A 60 -9.93 15.80 -2.38
N LEU A 61 -10.47 15.69 -3.60
CA LEU A 61 -10.04 14.66 -4.56
C LEU A 61 -8.57 14.83 -4.92
N ARG A 62 -8.15 16.06 -5.26
CA ARG A 62 -6.77 16.38 -5.64
C ARG A 62 -5.78 16.04 -4.52
N PHE A 63 -6.14 16.33 -3.28
CA PHE A 63 -5.34 15.99 -2.10
C PHE A 63 -5.30 14.48 -1.86
N MET A 64 -6.41 13.76 -2.02
CA MET A 64 -6.41 12.30 -1.95
C MET A 64 -5.53 11.67 -3.03
N MET A 65 -5.58 12.20 -4.25
CA MET A 65 -4.70 11.77 -5.35
C MET A 65 -3.23 12.05 -5.04
N ALA A 66 -2.92 13.24 -4.49
CA ALA A 66 -1.56 13.59 -4.11
C ALA A 66 -1.03 12.71 -2.97
N ASP A 67 -1.82 12.50 -1.92
CA ASP A 67 -1.47 11.62 -0.80
C ASP A 67 -1.29 10.17 -1.27
N THR A 68 -2.13 9.72 -2.20
CA THR A 68 -1.96 8.42 -2.88
C THR A 68 -0.62 8.36 -3.61
N LEU A 69 -0.27 9.36 -4.43
CA LEU A 69 1.03 9.41 -5.12
C LEU A 69 2.22 9.43 -4.15
N ILE A 70 2.10 10.09 -3.00
CA ILE A 70 3.14 10.13 -1.95
C ILE A 70 3.52 8.72 -1.46
N THR A 71 2.58 7.77 -1.49
CA THR A 71 2.84 6.36 -1.11
C THR A 71 3.49 5.51 -2.20
N THR A 72 3.71 6.07 -3.40
CA THR A 72 4.20 5.34 -4.57
C THR A 72 5.64 5.70 -4.91
N GLN A 73 6.18 4.96 -5.88
CA GLN A 73 7.46 5.27 -6.48
C GLN A 73 7.55 6.64 -7.16
N HIS A 74 6.39 7.18 -7.54
CA HIS A 74 6.25 8.45 -8.21
C HIS A 74 5.85 9.57 -7.26
N ARG A 75 6.26 9.52 -5.99
CA ARG A 75 5.97 10.55 -4.99
C ARG A 75 6.24 11.98 -5.48
N HIS A 76 7.31 12.18 -6.23
CA HIS A 76 7.66 13.48 -6.80
C HIS A 76 6.63 14.01 -7.82
N TRP A 77 5.72 13.19 -8.36
CA TRP A 77 4.62 13.63 -9.22
C TRP A 77 3.48 14.30 -8.46
N ALA A 78 3.38 14.08 -7.14
CA ALA A 78 2.39 14.77 -6.31
C ALA A 78 2.53 16.29 -6.44
N LYS A 79 3.75 16.82 -6.64
CA LYS A 79 3.99 18.26 -6.83
C LYS A 79 3.23 18.86 -8.02
N TYR A 80 2.88 18.08 -9.03
CA TYR A 80 2.09 18.56 -10.17
C TYR A 80 0.60 18.74 -9.82
N LEU A 81 0.13 18.08 -8.76
CA LEU A 81 -1.23 18.24 -8.24
C LEU A 81 -1.30 19.34 -7.17
N ILE A 82 -0.27 19.47 -6.33
CA ILE A 82 -0.35 20.27 -5.10
C ILE A 82 0.76 21.31 -4.92
N GLY A 83 1.81 21.29 -5.75
CA GLY A 83 3.02 22.10 -5.57
C GLY A 83 4.07 21.40 -4.69
N SER A 84 5.35 21.79 -4.85
CA SER A 84 6.46 21.17 -4.12
C SER A 84 6.42 21.49 -2.62
N GLU A 85 6.13 22.74 -2.25
CA GLU A 85 6.02 23.16 -0.85
C GLU A 85 4.92 22.38 -0.11
N GLU A 86 3.77 22.22 -0.75
CA GLU A 86 2.65 21.46 -0.19
C GLU A 86 2.96 19.96 -0.07
N LEU A 87 3.71 19.40 -1.03
CA LEU A 87 4.19 18.02 -0.97
C LEU A 87 5.06 17.82 0.28
N ASP A 88 6.06 18.67 0.48
CA ASP A 88 6.96 18.57 1.63
C ASP A 88 6.20 18.79 2.94
N ARG A 89 5.29 19.77 2.98
CA ARG A 89 4.41 20.03 4.14
C ARG A 89 3.57 18.81 4.51
N ARG A 90 2.97 18.14 3.53
CA ARG A 90 2.12 16.95 3.76
C ARG A 90 2.89 15.76 4.27
N VAL A 91 4.07 15.54 3.70
CA VAL A 91 4.98 14.50 4.17
C VAL A 91 5.34 14.74 5.63
N ASN A 92 5.78 15.95 5.96
CA ASN A 92 6.18 16.31 7.31
C ASN A 92 4.99 16.21 8.28
N ARG A 93 3.78 16.61 7.83
CA ARG A 93 2.54 16.45 8.59
C ARG A 93 2.27 14.99 8.94
N TYR A 94 2.38 14.06 7.99
CA TYR A 94 2.16 12.64 8.26
C TYR A 94 3.18 12.10 9.28
N TRP A 95 4.46 12.41 9.12
CA TRP A 95 5.49 11.97 10.08
C TRP A 95 5.28 12.56 11.48
N ALA A 96 4.95 13.85 11.58
CA ALA A 96 4.62 14.48 12.86
C ALA A 96 3.39 13.83 13.51
N GLN A 97 2.37 13.48 12.71
CA GLN A 97 1.18 12.78 13.18
C GLN A 97 1.49 11.36 13.65
N PHE A 98 2.36 10.64 12.95
CA PHE A 98 2.81 9.30 13.37
C PHE A 98 3.58 9.36 14.69
N ASP A 99 4.40 10.39 14.89
CA ASP A 99 5.07 10.64 16.16
C ASP A 99 4.07 10.92 17.30
N ILE A 100 3.03 11.72 17.05
CA ILE A 100 1.95 11.94 18.01
C ILE A 100 1.27 10.62 18.38
N TYR A 101 0.92 9.79 17.39
CA TYR A 101 0.28 8.49 17.63
C TYR A 101 1.17 7.55 18.44
N SER A 102 2.48 7.59 18.22
CA SER A 102 3.43 6.76 18.97
C SER A 102 3.45 7.08 20.47
N GLY A 103 3.17 8.35 20.84
CA GLY A 103 3.14 8.83 22.21
C GLY A 103 1.87 8.47 23.01
N VAL A 104 0.83 7.95 22.35
CA VAL A 104 -0.37 7.46 23.05
C VAL A 104 0.00 6.19 23.83
N LYS A 105 -0.25 6.20 25.15
CA LYS A 105 0.13 5.11 26.05
C LYS A 105 -0.83 3.93 25.90
N ASP A 106 -0.25 2.73 25.90
CA ASP A 106 -0.98 1.48 26.02
C ASP A 106 -1.31 1.24 27.51
N GLU A 107 -2.57 0.94 27.80
CA GLU A 107 -3.06 0.67 29.17
C GLU A 107 -2.95 -0.81 29.58
N GLY A 108 -2.40 -1.66 28.71
CA GLY A 108 -2.16 -3.07 29.00
C GLY A 108 -3.43 -3.91 28.93
N LEU A 109 -4.33 -3.61 27.99
CA LEU A 109 -5.61 -4.33 27.84
C LEU A 109 -5.46 -5.79 27.37
N VAL A 110 -4.29 -6.16 26.85
CA VAL A 110 -4.04 -7.50 26.32
C VAL A 110 -3.72 -8.49 27.44
N ASN A 111 -4.55 -9.53 27.55
CA ASN A 111 -4.38 -10.64 28.47
C ASN A 111 -4.15 -11.95 27.70
N VAL A 112 -2.88 -12.32 27.54
CA VAL A 112 -2.44 -13.58 26.90
C VAL A 112 -2.37 -14.74 27.93
N GLY A 113 -3.08 -14.62 29.05
CA GLY A 113 -3.13 -15.65 30.09
C GLY A 113 -3.68 -16.99 29.57
N PRO A 114 -3.48 -18.10 30.31
CA PRO A 114 -4.03 -19.38 29.92
C PRO A 114 -5.53 -19.22 29.70
N LYS A 115 -6.01 -19.58 28.50
CA LYS A 115 -7.44 -19.65 28.20
C LYS A 115 -8.08 -20.41 29.36
N ALA A 116 -9.12 -19.82 29.96
CA ALA A 116 -9.88 -20.51 30.99
C ALA A 116 -10.16 -21.92 30.43
N SER A 117 -9.80 -22.92 31.22
CA SER A 117 -10.12 -24.31 30.93
C SER A 117 -11.65 -24.42 30.98
N ASP A 118 -12.30 -24.04 29.89
CA ASP A 118 -13.68 -24.43 29.68
C ASP A 118 -13.62 -25.93 29.47
N ASP A 119 -14.12 -26.67 30.47
CA ASP A 119 -14.40 -28.11 30.52
C ASP A 119 -15.46 -28.53 29.46
N VAL A 120 -15.41 -27.92 28.29
CA VAL A 120 -16.30 -28.18 27.16
C VAL A 120 -15.41 -28.52 25.99
N LEU A 121 -15.73 -29.62 25.31
CA LEU A 121 -15.15 -30.05 24.04
C LEU A 121 -15.36 -28.97 22.95
N THR A 122 -14.68 -27.83 23.06
CA THR A 122 -14.55 -26.86 21.99
C THR A 122 -13.54 -27.44 20.99
N PRO A 123 -13.89 -27.54 19.70
CA PRO A 123 -12.93 -27.90 18.67
C PRO A 123 -11.68 -27.03 18.80
N GLU A 124 -10.51 -27.66 18.78
CA GLU A 124 -9.23 -26.96 18.83
C GLU A 124 -9.19 -25.95 17.68
N LYS A 125 -9.21 -24.65 18.01
CA LYS A 125 -9.22 -23.57 17.02
C LYS A 125 -7.94 -23.69 16.19
N PRO A 126 -8.02 -23.64 14.84
CA PRO A 126 -6.82 -23.73 14.01
C PRO A 126 -5.87 -22.56 14.31
N ILE A 127 -4.56 -22.82 14.20
CA ILE A 127 -3.52 -21.80 14.45
C ILE A 127 -3.66 -20.57 13.56
N ILE A 128 -4.16 -20.78 12.33
CA ILE A 128 -4.46 -19.72 11.38
C ILE A 128 -5.88 -19.86 10.80
N GLU A 129 -6.52 -18.73 10.57
CA GLU A 129 -7.73 -18.60 9.76
C GLU A 129 -7.50 -17.46 8.75
N VAL A 130 -8.10 -17.59 7.56
CA VAL A 130 -7.97 -16.57 6.51
C VAL A 130 -9.34 -16.22 5.98
N GLU A 131 -9.69 -14.95 6.11
CA GLU A 131 -10.97 -14.41 5.68
C GLU A 131 -10.79 -13.45 4.50
N ASP A 132 -11.78 -13.38 3.63
CA ASP A 132 -11.86 -12.36 2.59
C ASP A 132 -12.40 -11.06 3.17
N ILE A 133 -11.67 -9.96 2.95
CA ILE A 133 -12.11 -8.62 3.33
C ILE A 133 -12.21 -7.73 2.11
N GLN A 134 -13.25 -6.90 2.06
CA GLN A 134 -13.50 -6.00 0.95
C GLN A 134 -14.16 -4.71 1.41
N GLY A 135 -13.89 -3.63 0.69
CA GLY A 135 -14.57 -2.35 0.84
C GLY A 135 -14.93 -1.80 -0.53
N THR A 136 -15.35 -0.54 -0.60
CA THR A 136 -15.78 0.10 -1.85
C THR A 136 -14.70 0.06 -2.95
N ASN A 137 -13.43 0.23 -2.57
CA ASN A 137 -12.32 0.39 -3.50
C ASN A 137 -11.24 -0.67 -3.37
N PHE A 138 -11.39 -1.63 -2.45
CA PHE A 138 -10.35 -2.60 -2.15
C PHE A 138 -10.86 -4.02 -1.94
N LYS A 139 -9.96 -4.96 -2.21
CA LYS A 139 -10.06 -6.38 -1.86
C LYS A 139 -8.80 -6.80 -1.12
N GLY A 140 -8.93 -7.76 -0.22
CA GLY A 140 -7.81 -8.24 0.57
C GLY A 140 -8.15 -9.49 1.35
N LYS A 141 -7.22 -9.84 2.23
CA LYS A 141 -7.33 -10.97 3.15
C LYS A 141 -7.08 -10.49 4.58
N LEU A 142 -7.80 -11.07 5.54
CA LEU A 142 -7.51 -10.96 6.96
C LEU A 142 -6.94 -12.31 7.41
N LEU A 143 -5.65 -12.34 7.76
CA LEU A 143 -5.04 -13.51 8.40
C LEU A 143 -5.21 -13.36 9.91
N ILE A 144 -5.86 -14.32 10.54
CA ILE A 144 -6.06 -14.39 11.99
C ILE A 144 -5.13 -15.47 12.53
N VAL A 145 -4.36 -15.15 13.57
CA VAL A 145 -3.41 -16.06 14.23
C VAL A 145 -3.79 -16.17 15.70
N SER A 146 -4.21 -17.36 16.12
CA SER A 146 -4.80 -17.58 17.44
C SER A 146 -3.80 -17.53 18.59
N ASP A 147 -2.52 -17.79 18.32
CA ASP A 147 -1.44 -17.74 19.31
C ASP A 147 -0.35 -16.74 18.85
N PRO A 148 -0.16 -15.61 19.54
CA PRO A 148 0.89 -14.64 19.19
C PRO A 148 2.30 -15.23 19.28
N LYS A 149 2.53 -16.28 20.10
CA LYS A 149 3.86 -16.89 20.27
C LYS A 149 4.26 -17.80 19.11
N ALA A 150 3.32 -18.12 18.21
CA ALA A 150 3.60 -18.82 16.96
C ALA A 150 4.31 -17.93 15.92
N LEU A 151 4.39 -16.61 16.16
CA LEU A 151 4.98 -15.66 15.24
C LEU A 151 6.49 -15.49 15.46
N ARG A 152 7.24 -15.46 14.36
CA ARG A 152 8.65 -15.05 14.34
C ARG A 152 8.92 -14.09 13.18
N ILE A 153 9.84 -13.16 13.35
CA ILE A 153 10.47 -12.45 12.25
C ILE A 153 11.50 -13.38 11.59
N ALA A 154 11.23 -13.73 10.35
CA ALA A 154 12.17 -14.39 9.46
C ALA A 154 12.96 -13.38 8.65
N VAL A 155 14.18 -13.79 8.30
CA VAL A 155 15.16 -13.02 7.53
C VAL A 155 15.72 -13.91 6.42
N PRO A 156 16.39 -13.35 5.38
CA PRO A 156 16.99 -14.12 4.30
C PRO A 156 17.92 -15.23 4.81
N GLY A 157 17.97 -16.36 4.10
CA GLY A 157 18.87 -17.46 4.42
C GLY A 157 20.35 -17.18 4.10
N THR A 158 20.62 -16.19 3.24
CA THR A 158 21.95 -15.82 2.78
C THR A 158 22.13 -14.31 2.75
N SER A 159 23.37 -13.84 2.92
CA SER A 159 23.73 -12.43 2.81
C SER A 159 23.76 -11.95 1.35
N GLY A 160 23.53 -10.64 1.12
CA GLY A 160 23.73 -9.95 -0.16
C GLY A 160 22.45 -9.62 -0.95
N LYS A 161 21.33 -10.30 -0.68
CA LYS A 161 20.03 -9.99 -1.29
C LYS A 161 18.89 -10.36 -0.34
N GLY A 162 17.73 -9.72 -0.53
CA GLY A 162 16.50 -10.13 0.15
C GLY A 162 16.06 -11.53 -0.25
N GLU A 163 15.00 -12.02 0.38
CA GLU A 163 14.36 -13.29 0.06
C GLU A 163 12.86 -13.08 -0.13
N LYS A 164 12.25 -13.88 -1.00
CA LYS A 164 10.80 -13.87 -1.21
C LYS A 164 10.11 -14.47 0.01
N VAL A 165 8.95 -13.93 0.41
CA VAL A 165 8.21 -14.44 1.58
C VAL A 165 7.83 -15.91 1.37
N SER A 166 7.43 -16.29 0.14
CA SER A 166 7.13 -17.70 -0.16
C SER A 166 8.33 -18.63 0.02
N SER A 167 9.54 -18.15 -0.30
CA SER A 167 10.79 -18.88 -0.09
C SER A 167 11.10 -19.01 1.39
N MET A 168 10.94 -17.93 2.18
CA MET A 168 11.14 -17.98 3.63
C MET A 168 10.18 -18.97 4.30
N VAL A 169 8.89 -18.93 3.93
CA VAL A 169 7.86 -19.87 4.41
C VAL A 169 8.28 -21.31 4.14
N LYS A 170 8.64 -21.61 2.89
CA LYS A 170 9.04 -22.96 2.48
C LYS A 170 10.32 -23.42 3.18
N ARG A 171 11.32 -22.54 3.27
CA ARG A 171 12.64 -22.86 3.84
C ARG A 171 12.57 -23.14 5.34
N LEU A 172 11.73 -22.41 6.05
CA LEU A 172 11.60 -22.53 7.51
C LEU A 172 10.47 -23.47 7.94
N GLY A 173 9.66 -23.97 7.00
CA GLY A 173 8.53 -24.86 7.32
C GLY A 173 7.38 -24.13 8.02
N ALA A 174 7.20 -22.84 7.72
CA ALA A 174 6.12 -22.05 8.29
C ALA A 174 4.76 -22.39 7.62
N LYS A 175 3.68 -22.17 8.37
CA LYS A 175 2.30 -22.35 7.90
C LYS A 175 1.83 -21.16 7.06
N ALA A 176 2.20 -19.95 7.48
CA ALA A 176 1.89 -18.71 6.77
C ALA A 176 3.07 -17.72 6.82
N GLY A 177 3.05 -16.73 5.93
CA GLY A 177 4.02 -15.64 5.87
C GLY A 177 3.42 -14.34 5.35
N VAL A 178 3.78 -13.23 5.98
CA VAL A 178 3.38 -11.86 5.63
C VAL A 178 4.64 -10.98 5.58
N ASN A 179 4.69 -10.00 4.68
CA ASN A 179 5.77 -9.01 4.72
C ASN A 179 5.78 -8.21 6.04
N ALA A 180 6.94 -7.68 6.43
CA ALA A 180 7.11 -7.06 7.74
C ALA A 180 7.60 -5.60 7.67
N GLY A 181 8.88 -5.35 7.95
CA GLY A 181 9.43 -4.02 8.17
C GLY A 181 9.83 -3.27 6.91
N GLY A 182 10.21 -2.01 7.12
CA GLY A 182 10.72 -1.14 6.06
C GLY A 182 12.14 -1.51 5.65
N PHE A 183 12.51 -1.11 4.44
CA PHE A 183 13.81 -1.41 3.86
C PHE A 183 14.26 -0.30 2.92
N VAL A 184 15.56 -0.24 2.66
CA VAL A 184 16.15 0.73 1.74
C VAL A 184 15.89 0.26 0.31
N ASP A 185 15.07 1.02 -0.42
CA ASP A 185 14.60 0.67 -1.76
C ASP A 185 15.01 1.73 -2.81
N PRO A 186 16.32 1.82 -3.17
CA PRO A 186 16.80 2.82 -4.12
C PRO A 186 16.10 2.64 -5.47
N GLU A 187 15.54 3.74 -5.98
CA GLU A 187 14.77 3.77 -7.23
C GLU A 187 13.66 2.72 -7.31
N TRP A 188 13.19 2.21 -6.16
CA TRP A 188 12.11 1.21 -6.10
C TRP A 188 12.49 -0.14 -6.73
N LYS A 189 13.79 -0.38 -6.85
CA LYS A 189 14.42 -1.57 -7.44
C LYS A 189 15.50 -2.16 -6.54
N GLY A 190 15.46 -1.82 -5.25
CA GLY A 190 16.37 -2.36 -4.25
C GLY A 190 16.34 -3.89 -4.23
N ASN A 191 17.49 -4.47 -3.91
CA ASN A 191 17.68 -5.91 -3.79
C ASN A 191 16.95 -6.53 -2.58
N GLY A 192 16.30 -5.70 -1.75
CA GLY A 192 15.55 -6.12 -0.57
C GLY A 192 16.43 -6.61 0.58
N PHE A 193 17.73 -6.29 0.60
CA PHE A 193 18.66 -6.82 1.60
C PHE A 193 18.79 -5.97 2.86
N GLN A 194 18.63 -4.64 2.75
CA GLN A 194 18.91 -3.70 3.82
C GLN A 194 17.63 -3.23 4.51
N PRO A 195 17.31 -3.69 5.75
CA PRO A 195 16.24 -3.12 6.55
C PRO A 195 16.49 -1.63 6.85
N THR A 196 15.45 -0.90 7.21
CA THR A 196 15.58 0.41 7.86
C THR A 196 15.37 0.27 9.37
N GLY A 197 16.15 0.98 10.19
CA GLY A 197 16.01 0.99 11.64
C GLY A 197 16.53 -0.30 12.27
N LEU A 198 15.61 -1.00 12.94
CA LEU A 198 15.85 -2.17 13.77
C LEU A 198 15.13 -3.42 13.26
N VAL A 199 15.81 -4.56 13.35
CA VAL A 199 15.23 -5.91 13.26
C VAL A 199 15.62 -6.73 14.49
N MET A 200 14.65 -7.30 15.18
CA MET A 200 14.84 -8.27 16.26
C MET A 200 14.14 -9.59 15.92
N SER A 201 14.80 -10.70 16.24
CA SER A 201 14.23 -12.04 16.15
C SER A 201 14.74 -12.92 17.29
N GLY A 202 13.84 -13.64 17.96
CA GLY A 202 14.14 -14.50 19.11
C GLY A 202 14.83 -13.74 20.25
N GLY A 203 14.40 -12.51 20.52
CA GLY A 203 14.95 -11.64 21.58
C GLY A 203 16.33 -11.06 21.28
N LYS A 204 16.88 -11.30 20.08
CA LYS A 204 18.20 -10.82 19.66
C LYS A 204 18.07 -9.75 18.60
N ILE A 205 18.91 -8.72 18.67
CA ILE A 205 19.03 -7.71 17.62
C ILE A 205 19.80 -8.31 16.44
N TYR A 206 19.15 -8.36 15.28
CA TYR A 206 19.75 -8.86 14.05
C TYR A 206 20.37 -7.73 13.23
N TYR A 207 19.68 -6.59 13.17
CA TYR A 207 20.08 -5.42 12.42
C TYR A 207 19.72 -4.16 13.21
N ASN A 208 20.62 -3.17 13.24
CA ASN A 208 20.38 -1.85 13.78
C ASN A 208 21.24 -0.84 13.02
N ASP A 209 20.64 0.10 12.31
CA ASP A 209 21.35 1.18 11.61
C ASP A 209 21.54 2.45 12.47
N GLY A 210 21.01 2.44 13.70
CA GLY A 210 21.19 3.49 14.70
C GLY A 210 22.05 3.06 15.89
N ASN A 211 22.10 3.89 16.93
CA ASN A 211 22.71 3.49 18.20
C ASN A 211 21.68 2.81 19.11
N MET A 212 22.15 2.18 20.20
CA MET A 212 21.30 1.41 21.13
C MET A 212 20.26 2.23 21.90
N ASN A 213 20.35 3.56 21.85
CA ASN A 213 19.43 4.50 22.51
C ASN A 213 18.63 5.34 21.50
N THR A 214 18.81 5.15 20.18
CA THR A 214 18.02 5.86 19.17
C THR A 214 16.62 5.25 19.09
N PRO A 215 15.55 6.00 19.41
CA PRO A 215 14.19 5.49 19.30
C PRO A 215 13.76 5.34 17.84
N ASN A 216 13.20 4.18 17.52
CA ASN A 216 12.60 3.87 16.21
C ASN A 216 11.12 3.59 16.38
N HIS A 217 10.32 3.81 15.33
CA HIS A 217 8.95 3.30 15.31
C HIS A 217 8.99 1.78 15.17
N ILE A 218 8.40 1.06 16.11
CA ILE A 218 8.46 -0.39 16.22
C ILE A 218 7.08 -1.00 16.05
N VAL A 219 7.04 -2.14 15.38
CA VAL A 219 5.95 -3.11 15.43
C VAL A 219 6.57 -4.47 15.80
N GLY A 220 6.14 -5.03 16.93
CA GLY A 220 6.74 -6.23 17.49
C GLY A 220 5.85 -6.98 18.46
N ILE A 221 6.38 -8.05 19.07
CA ILE A 221 5.73 -8.88 20.07
C ILE A 221 6.70 -9.17 21.22
N ASP A 222 6.23 -9.05 22.45
CA ASP A 222 6.99 -9.40 23.65
C ASP A 222 6.95 -10.90 24.00
N LYS A 223 7.76 -11.30 25.00
CA LYS A 223 7.82 -12.70 25.48
C LYS A 223 6.47 -13.25 25.96
N ASP A 224 5.56 -12.37 26.34
CA ASP A 224 4.23 -12.74 26.85
C ASP A 224 3.20 -12.78 25.72
N GLY A 225 3.59 -12.45 24.48
CA GLY A 225 2.71 -12.43 23.32
C GLY A 225 1.98 -11.10 23.13
N ARG A 226 2.34 -10.03 23.86
CA ARG A 226 1.72 -8.71 23.67
C ARG A 226 2.38 -7.95 22.53
N MET A 227 1.56 -7.35 21.69
CA MET A 227 1.98 -6.51 20.58
C MET A 227 2.60 -5.22 21.13
N VAL A 228 3.82 -4.91 20.70
CA VAL A 228 4.52 -3.67 21.02
C VAL A 228 4.50 -2.76 19.80
N ALA A 229 3.82 -1.62 19.94
CA ALA A 229 3.74 -0.61 18.90
C ALA A 229 4.03 0.79 19.46
N GLY A 230 4.93 1.54 18.82
CA GLY A 230 5.32 2.89 19.26
C GLY A 230 6.79 3.20 19.02
N LYS A 231 7.30 4.27 19.63
CA LYS A 231 8.71 4.66 19.51
C LYS A 231 9.53 4.14 20.68
N TYR A 232 10.48 3.25 20.39
CA TYR A 232 11.35 2.64 21.39
C TYR A 232 12.77 2.51 20.88
N SER A 233 13.74 2.67 21.77
CA SER A 233 15.13 2.36 21.51
C SER A 233 15.39 0.85 21.65
N PRO A 234 16.45 0.33 21.01
CA PRO A 234 16.86 -1.06 21.17
C PRO A 234 17.03 -1.49 22.65
N ASN A 235 17.60 -0.62 23.50
CA ASN A 235 17.74 -0.90 24.93
C ASN A 235 16.40 -0.99 25.68
N GLU A 236 15.40 -0.19 25.30
CA GLU A 236 14.05 -0.29 25.88
C GLU A 236 13.38 -1.60 25.49
N LEU A 237 13.48 -1.99 24.21
CA LEU A 237 12.90 -3.25 23.72
C LEU A 237 13.48 -4.47 24.43
N ILE A 238 14.80 -4.50 24.66
CA ILE A 238 15.45 -5.56 25.44
C ILE A 238 14.89 -5.60 26.87
N LYS A 239 14.76 -4.44 27.53
CA LYS A 239 14.20 -4.35 28.90
C LYS A 239 12.74 -4.78 28.97
N MET A 240 11.97 -4.50 27.94
CA MET A 240 10.56 -4.91 27.79
C MET A 240 10.42 -6.40 27.47
N GLY A 241 11.51 -7.12 27.19
CA GLY A 241 11.47 -8.54 26.83
C GLY A 241 10.90 -8.80 25.43
N VAL A 242 11.05 -7.84 24.51
CA VAL A 242 10.60 -7.96 23.12
C VAL A 242 11.36 -9.08 22.41
N GLN A 243 10.61 -10.00 21.79
CA GLN A 243 11.17 -11.15 21.08
C GLN A 243 11.35 -10.86 19.59
N GLU A 244 10.30 -10.28 18.99
CA GLU A 244 10.18 -10.09 17.56
C GLU A 244 9.89 -8.62 17.31
N ALA A 245 10.64 -7.96 16.43
CA ALA A 245 10.40 -6.56 16.13
C ALA A 245 10.96 -6.15 14.77
N VAL A 246 10.22 -5.27 14.10
CA VAL A 246 10.67 -4.55 12.91
C VAL A 246 10.34 -3.07 13.03
N THR A 247 11.08 -2.24 12.30
CA THR A 247 10.78 -0.81 12.22
C THR A 247 9.71 -0.54 11.17
N PHE A 248 8.57 0.00 11.61
CA PHE A 248 7.55 0.58 10.74
C PHE A 248 6.59 1.49 11.51
N ALA A 249 5.88 2.35 10.78
CA ALA A 249 4.93 3.32 11.32
C ALA A 249 3.66 3.42 10.44
N PRO A 250 2.55 3.95 10.97
CA PRO A 250 2.32 4.33 12.37
C PRO A 250 1.63 3.22 13.18
N LYS A 251 1.67 3.36 14.51
CA LYS A 251 0.60 2.85 15.39
C LYS A 251 -0.67 3.66 15.15
N PHE A 252 -1.84 3.01 15.02
CA PHE A 252 -3.09 3.71 14.70
C PHE A 252 -4.34 3.19 15.42
N ILE A 253 -4.26 2.09 16.19
CA ILE A 253 -5.27 1.74 17.21
C ILE A 253 -4.54 1.58 18.54
N VAL A 254 -5.09 2.14 19.61
CA VAL A 254 -4.61 2.00 20.98
C VAL A 254 -5.81 1.92 21.93
N ASN A 255 -5.78 0.98 22.86
CA ASN A 255 -6.85 0.75 23.85
C ASN A 255 -8.24 0.59 23.21
N GLY A 256 -8.32 -0.04 22.04
CA GLY A 256 -9.58 -0.23 21.30
C GLY A 256 -10.10 1.03 20.60
N VAL A 257 -9.30 2.10 20.55
CA VAL A 257 -9.69 3.38 19.94
C VAL A 257 -8.81 3.68 18.74
N GLY A 258 -9.45 3.96 17.61
CA GLY A 258 -8.80 4.41 16.39
C GLY A 258 -8.28 5.85 16.48
N LEU A 259 -7.03 6.08 16.09
CA LEU A 259 -6.38 7.40 16.12
C LEU A 259 -6.60 8.20 14.84
N ILE A 260 -6.91 7.54 13.73
CA ILE A 260 -7.16 8.17 12.43
C ILE A 260 -8.61 8.61 12.38
N LYS A 261 -8.83 9.91 12.14
CA LYS A 261 -10.16 10.53 12.26
C LYS A 261 -11.04 10.32 11.04
N ASN A 262 -10.45 10.22 9.85
CA ASN A 262 -11.15 10.10 8.58
C ASN A 262 -10.19 9.63 7.47
N GLN A 263 -10.73 9.32 6.28
CA GLN A 263 -9.94 8.86 5.14
C GLN A 263 -8.85 9.84 4.68
N ALA A 264 -9.05 11.17 4.80
CA ALA A 264 -8.05 12.17 4.40
C ALA A 264 -6.82 12.20 5.33
N ASP A 265 -6.96 11.68 6.55
CA ASP A 265 -5.84 11.46 7.49
C ASP A 265 -5.27 10.03 7.37
N GLY A 266 -5.84 9.20 6.50
CA GLY A 266 -5.50 7.78 6.32
C GLY A 266 -4.31 7.52 5.39
N TRP A 267 -3.47 8.52 5.16
CA TRP A 267 -2.21 8.40 4.40
C TRP A 267 -2.35 7.93 2.95
N GLY A 268 -3.45 8.33 2.28
CA GLY A 268 -3.70 8.00 0.87
C GLY A 268 -4.05 6.53 0.62
N ILE A 269 -4.47 6.25 -0.61
CA ILE A 269 -4.95 4.93 -1.02
C ILE A 269 -3.77 4.09 -1.55
N ALA A 270 -3.54 2.92 -0.97
CA ALA A 270 -2.45 2.04 -1.41
C ALA A 270 -2.78 0.56 -1.14
N PRO A 271 -2.02 -0.40 -1.73
CA PRO A 271 -1.89 -1.72 -1.13
C PRO A 271 -1.30 -1.56 0.27
N ARG A 272 -1.85 -2.27 1.26
CA ARG A 272 -1.49 -2.11 2.67
C ARG A 272 -1.26 -3.47 3.31
N THR A 273 -0.29 -3.48 4.22
CA THR A 273 -0.15 -4.54 5.21
C THR A 273 -0.18 -3.90 6.57
N ALA A 274 -0.99 -4.40 7.48
CA ALA A 274 -1.01 -3.92 8.86
C ALA A 274 -1.21 -5.10 9.81
N MET A 275 -0.80 -4.90 11.06
CA MET A 275 -0.93 -5.87 12.14
C MET A 275 -1.79 -5.28 13.25
N ALA A 276 -2.60 -6.12 13.87
CA ALA A 276 -3.42 -5.77 15.03
C ALA A 276 -3.44 -6.91 16.04
N GLN A 277 -3.83 -6.59 17.27
CA GLN A 277 -4.02 -7.55 18.35
C GLN A 277 -5.36 -7.31 19.05
N LYS A 278 -6.09 -8.39 19.35
CA LYS A 278 -7.28 -8.38 20.21
C LYS A 278 -6.90 -8.50 21.69
N ALA A 279 -7.85 -8.19 22.59
CA ALA A 279 -7.61 -8.29 24.03
C ALA A 279 -7.24 -9.71 24.51
N ASP A 280 -7.69 -10.76 23.80
CA ASP A 280 -7.40 -12.16 24.09
C ASP A 280 -6.02 -12.64 23.59
N GLY A 281 -5.23 -11.76 22.99
CA GLY A 281 -3.91 -12.06 22.44
C GLY A 281 -3.90 -12.42 20.96
N THR A 282 -5.06 -12.70 20.34
CA THR A 282 -5.17 -13.02 18.90
C THR A 282 -4.52 -11.93 18.05
N ILE A 283 -3.62 -12.32 17.14
CA ILE A 283 -3.01 -11.41 16.16
C ILE A 283 -3.80 -11.46 14.86
N MET A 284 -3.95 -10.32 14.21
CA MET A 284 -4.55 -10.19 12.89
C MET A 284 -3.61 -9.44 11.96
N PHE A 285 -3.51 -9.89 10.71
CA PHE A 285 -2.87 -9.15 9.63
C PHE A 285 -3.90 -8.81 8.57
N ALA A 286 -4.01 -7.53 8.20
CA ALA A 286 -4.79 -7.10 7.05
C ALA A 286 -3.87 -6.95 5.84
N ILE A 287 -4.17 -7.67 4.76
CA ILE A 287 -3.40 -7.69 3.50
C ILE A 287 -4.32 -7.18 2.40
N ILE A 288 -4.11 -5.93 1.99
CA ILE A 288 -4.95 -5.26 0.99
C ILE A 288 -4.23 -5.17 -0.35
N ASP A 289 -4.82 -5.78 -1.38
CA ASP A 289 -4.37 -5.59 -2.76
C ASP A 289 -4.62 -4.14 -3.21
N GLY A 290 -3.87 -3.64 -4.18
CA GLY A 290 -4.07 -2.28 -4.67
C GLY A 290 -3.32 -2.00 -5.96
N ARG A 291 -3.49 -0.78 -6.49
CA ARG A 291 -2.88 -0.33 -7.77
C ARG A 291 -3.28 -1.18 -8.98
N GLN A 292 -4.44 -1.83 -8.92
CA GLN A 292 -4.97 -2.70 -9.96
C GLN A 292 -6.40 -2.26 -10.31
N PRO A 293 -6.59 -1.32 -11.27
CA PRO A 293 -7.88 -0.68 -11.54
C PRO A 293 -9.08 -1.61 -11.73
N ALA A 294 -8.87 -2.81 -12.29
CA ALA A 294 -9.92 -3.79 -12.52
C ALA A 294 -10.14 -4.79 -11.35
N HIS A 295 -9.33 -4.73 -10.28
CA HIS A 295 -9.39 -5.67 -9.16
C HIS A 295 -9.49 -4.98 -7.80
N SER A 296 -8.52 -4.13 -7.49
CA SER A 296 -8.41 -3.41 -6.21
C SER A 296 -7.60 -2.13 -6.41
N ILE A 297 -8.17 -0.98 -6.05
CA ILE A 297 -7.46 0.30 -6.09
C ILE A 297 -6.53 0.41 -4.87
N GLY A 298 -7.00 -0.08 -3.71
CA GLY A 298 -6.28 -0.06 -2.44
C GLY A 298 -7.12 0.59 -1.34
N ALA A 299 -6.54 0.68 -0.15
CA ALA A 299 -7.18 1.22 1.04
C ALA A 299 -6.36 2.36 1.68
N THR A 300 -7.06 3.24 2.37
CA THR A 300 -6.45 4.16 3.36
C THR A 300 -6.24 3.43 4.67
N LEU A 301 -5.35 3.93 5.54
CA LEU A 301 -5.21 3.39 6.90
C LEU A 301 -6.48 3.55 7.75
N TYR A 302 -7.36 4.49 7.41
CA TYR A 302 -8.65 4.62 8.07
C TYR A 302 -9.56 3.43 7.76
N ASP A 303 -9.54 2.93 6.52
CA ASP A 303 -10.32 1.75 6.14
C ASP A 303 -9.81 0.51 6.87
N ILE A 304 -8.47 0.35 6.98
CA ILE A 304 -7.84 -0.74 7.76
C ILE A 304 -8.20 -0.64 9.24
N GLN A 305 -8.19 0.57 9.80
CA GLN A 305 -8.57 0.83 11.18
C GLN A 305 -9.98 0.34 11.46
N ASN A 306 -10.95 0.66 10.59
CA ASN A 306 -12.33 0.23 10.78
C ASN A 306 -12.45 -1.29 10.69
N ILE A 307 -11.78 -1.94 9.73
CA ILE A 307 -11.74 -3.41 9.68
C ILE A 307 -11.26 -4.00 11.01
N PHE A 308 -10.15 -3.51 11.54
CA PHE A 308 -9.61 -4.04 12.79
C PHE A 308 -10.50 -3.75 14.01
N LEU A 309 -11.12 -2.57 14.09
CA LEU A 309 -12.07 -2.25 15.16
C LEU A 309 -13.32 -3.13 15.09
N ASP A 310 -13.83 -3.42 13.89
CA ASP A 310 -14.95 -4.35 13.66
C ASP A 310 -14.59 -5.80 14.06
N HIS A 311 -13.29 -6.10 14.23
CA HIS A 311 -12.77 -7.38 14.70
C HIS A 311 -12.18 -7.29 16.13
N ASP A 312 -12.59 -6.30 16.92
CA ASP A 312 -12.23 -6.12 18.34
C ASP A 312 -10.72 -5.91 18.60
N ALA A 313 -10.00 -5.31 17.64
CA ALA A 313 -8.61 -4.95 17.86
C ALA A 313 -8.46 -3.88 18.94
N VAL A 314 -7.55 -4.12 19.89
CA VAL A 314 -7.19 -3.15 20.94
C VAL A 314 -5.91 -2.39 20.62
N THR A 315 -5.00 -2.98 19.84
CA THR A 315 -3.76 -2.34 19.38
C THR A 315 -3.56 -2.65 17.90
N ALA A 316 -3.14 -1.67 17.10
CA ALA A 316 -2.79 -1.89 15.70
C ALA A 316 -1.71 -0.94 15.20
N ALA A 317 -0.89 -1.44 14.29
CA ALA A 317 0.16 -0.69 13.63
C ALA A 317 0.34 -1.12 12.18
N ASN A 318 0.78 -0.19 11.36
CA ASN A 318 1.02 -0.42 9.95
C ASN A 318 2.38 -1.11 9.73
N LEU A 319 2.47 -1.89 8.67
CA LEU A 319 3.68 -2.56 8.19
C LEU A 319 4.02 -2.06 6.78
N ASP A 320 5.09 -2.62 6.20
CA ASP A 320 5.45 -2.29 4.82
C ASP A 320 4.30 -2.60 3.85
N GLY A 321 4.10 -1.74 2.88
CA GLY A 321 2.92 -1.73 2.03
C GLY A 321 3.27 -1.79 0.56
N GLY A 322 2.36 -1.30 -0.28
CA GLY A 322 2.60 -1.19 -1.70
C GLY A 322 2.95 -2.53 -2.35
N SER A 323 4.01 -2.54 -3.17
CA SER A 323 4.46 -3.75 -3.88
C SER A 323 4.95 -4.88 -2.98
N SER A 324 5.23 -4.59 -1.71
CA SER A 324 5.69 -5.58 -0.72
C SER A 324 4.53 -6.36 -0.12
N THR A 325 3.28 -5.90 -0.28
CA THR A 325 2.09 -6.52 0.32
C THR A 325 1.88 -7.92 -0.24
N VAL A 326 2.09 -8.93 0.61
CA VAL A 326 1.96 -10.34 0.24
C VAL A 326 1.51 -11.17 1.44
N LEU A 327 0.59 -12.10 1.18
CA LEU A 327 0.21 -13.17 2.09
C LEU A 327 0.51 -14.51 1.43
N VAL A 328 1.30 -15.33 2.11
CA VAL A 328 1.60 -16.71 1.76
C VAL A 328 0.95 -17.62 2.79
N VAL A 329 0.20 -18.63 2.33
CA VAL A 329 -0.42 -19.66 3.18
C VAL A 329 -0.16 -21.00 2.51
N ASP A 330 0.32 -21.98 3.27
CA ASP A 330 0.61 -23.32 2.77
C ASP A 330 1.45 -23.31 1.47
N ASN A 331 2.53 -22.51 1.49
CA ASN A 331 3.46 -22.31 0.37
C ASN A 331 2.85 -21.69 -0.91
N LYS A 332 1.66 -21.06 -0.81
CA LYS A 332 0.99 -20.39 -1.93
C LYS A 332 0.71 -18.94 -1.59
N ILE A 333 0.95 -18.04 -2.54
CA ILE A 333 0.48 -16.66 -2.45
C ILE A 333 -1.04 -16.67 -2.62
N VAL A 334 -1.78 -16.10 -1.66
CA VAL A 334 -3.25 -16.12 -1.65
C VAL A 334 -3.90 -14.75 -1.91
N ASN A 335 -3.10 -13.68 -1.95
CA ASN A 335 -3.52 -12.36 -2.42
C ASN A 335 -2.98 -12.07 -3.83
N LYS A 336 -3.22 -10.86 -4.37
CA LYS A 336 -2.72 -10.44 -5.68
C LYS A 336 -1.73 -9.26 -5.54
N PRO A 337 -0.43 -9.53 -5.28
CA PRO A 337 0.59 -8.49 -5.14
C PRO A 337 0.57 -7.48 -6.29
N SER A 338 0.83 -6.21 -5.98
CA SER A 338 0.72 -5.13 -6.98
C SER A 338 1.93 -5.05 -7.93
N SER A 339 2.98 -5.82 -7.68
CA SER A 339 4.17 -5.86 -8.53
C SER A 339 3.93 -6.73 -9.75
N GLU A 340 4.35 -6.24 -10.92
CA GLU A 340 4.21 -6.97 -12.20
C GLU A 340 4.98 -8.30 -12.21
N TYR A 341 6.03 -8.42 -11.38
CA TYR A 341 6.87 -9.61 -11.26
C TYR A 341 6.43 -10.57 -10.13
N GLY A 342 5.25 -10.34 -9.55
CA GLY A 342 4.77 -11.04 -8.35
C GLY A 342 5.39 -10.48 -7.07
N GLU A 343 5.56 -11.33 -6.05
CA GLU A 343 6.17 -10.91 -4.78
C GLU A 343 7.62 -10.41 -4.96
N ARG A 344 8.01 -9.45 -4.12
CA ARG A 344 9.36 -8.86 -4.12
C ARG A 344 10.29 -9.59 -3.15
N TYR A 345 11.59 -9.34 -3.32
CA TYR A 345 12.60 -9.71 -2.34
C TYR A 345 12.53 -8.73 -1.17
N LEU A 346 12.45 -9.25 0.05
CA LEU A 346 12.31 -8.46 1.27
C LEU A 346 13.33 -8.92 2.31
N PRO A 347 13.73 -8.03 3.25
CA PRO A 347 14.69 -8.40 4.28
C PRO A 347 14.01 -9.05 5.49
N THR A 348 12.69 -8.88 5.66
CA THR A 348 11.96 -9.38 6.81
C THR A 348 10.57 -9.85 6.43
N ALA A 349 10.09 -10.89 7.11
CA ALA A 349 8.72 -11.37 7.03
C ALA A 349 8.24 -11.87 8.40
N TRP A 350 6.98 -11.65 8.72
CA TRP A 350 6.30 -12.34 9.80
C TRP A 350 5.92 -13.74 9.34
N LEU A 351 6.43 -14.77 10.00
CA LEU A 351 6.07 -16.16 9.74
C LEU A 351 5.29 -16.74 10.91
N VAL A 352 4.27 -17.54 10.59
CA VAL A 352 3.47 -18.28 11.57
C VAL A 352 3.87 -19.74 11.53
N PHE A 353 4.23 -20.32 12.68
CA PHE A 353 4.61 -21.71 12.81
C PHE A 353 3.52 -22.53 13.50
N ASP A 354 3.32 -23.76 13.04
CA ASP A 354 2.42 -24.74 13.64
C ASP A 354 3.28 -25.66 14.54
N GLY A 355 3.63 -25.17 15.73
CA GLY A 355 4.55 -25.85 16.66
C GLY A 355 5.41 -24.89 17.50
N GLU A 356 6.51 -25.40 18.08
CA GLU A 356 7.45 -24.65 18.93
C GLU A 356 8.25 -23.63 18.11
N ALA A 357 7.63 -22.48 17.80
CA ALA A 357 8.22 -21.40 17.02
C ALA A 357 9.56 -20.91 17.59
N GLU A 358 9.75 -20.99 18.91
CA GLU A 358 11.00 -20.66 19.61
C GLU A 358 12.20 -21.52 19.19
N ASN A 359 11.96 -22.77 18.78
CA ASN A 359 13.00 -23.72 18.38
C ASN A 359 13.43 -23.56 16.92
N VAL A 360 12.74 -22.71 16.15
CA VAL A 360 13.13 -22.41 14.78
C VAL A 360 14.44 -21.62 14.78
N ASN A 361 15.49 -22.25 14.24
CA ASN A 361 16.81 -21.64 14.09
C ASN A 361 16.84 -20.69 12.89
N ILE A 362 16.83 -19.39 13.18
CA ILE A 362 17.00 -18.33 12.19
C ILE A 362 18.40 -17.74 12.39
N LYS A 363 19.22 -17.71 11.34
CA LYS A 363 20.58 -17.18 11.43
C LYS A 363 20.58 -15.67 11.21
N ASN A 364 21.32 -14.93 12.04
CA ASN A 364 21.58 -13.52 11.75
C ASN A 364 22.57 -13.38 10.58
N ILE A 365 22.02 -13.06 9.41
CA ILE A 365 22.77 -12.84 8.17
C ILE A 365 23.48 -11.47 8.07
N TRP A 366 23.16 -10.52 8.95
CA TRP A 366 23.85 -9.23 9.03
C TRP A 366 24.94 -9.20 10.11
N GLN A 367 25.15 -10.30 10.84
CA GLN A 367 26.19 -10.37 11.85
C GLN A 367 27.57 -10.07 11.24
N GLY A 368 28.25 -9.06 11.79
CA GLY A 368 29.56 -8.62 11.33
C GLY A 368 29.54 -7.71 10.09
N LEU A 369 28.36 -7.40 9.54
CA LEU A 369 28.23 -6.39 8.49
C LEU A 369 28.13 -4.99 9.09
N ASP A 370 28.63 -4.01 8.36
CA ASP A 370 28.46 -2.59 8.64
C ASP A 370 27.25 -2.08 7.85
N PRO A 371 26.14 -1.68 8.50
CA PRO A 371 24.95 -1.17 7.83
C PRO A 371 25.23 -0.06 6.81
N SER A 372 26.23 0.80 7.07
CA SER A 372 26.57 1.93 6.20
C SER A 372 27.28 1.52 4.91
N LYS A 373 27.78 0.28 4.84
CA LYS A 373 28.50 -0.27 3.68
C LYS A 373 27.67 -1.25 2.85
N ILE A 374 26.44 -1.50 3.23
CA ILE A 374 25.52 -2.30 2.43
C ILE A 374 25.12 -1.48 1.21
N ASP A 375 25.23 -2.08 0.03
CA ASP A 375 24.73 -1.50 -1.22
C ASP A 375 23.41 -2.17 -1.60
N PRO A 376 22.26 -1.52 -1.32
CA PRO A 376 20.95 -2.08 -1.63
C PRO A 376 20.59 -2.03 -3.12
N SER A 377 21.42 -1.39 -3.96
CA SER A 377 21.22 -1.33 -5.41
C SER A 377 21.87 -2.49 -6.18
N LYS A 378 22.80 -3.21 -5.53
CA LYS A 378 23.59 -4.27 -6.14
C LYS A 378 22.91 -5.63 -6.02
N TRP A 379 22.67 -6.29 -7.15
CA TRP A 379 22.03 -7.61 -7.26
C TRP A 379 23.03 -8.76 -7.37
#